data_AF-A0A7W0LHQ1-F1
#
_entry.id   AF-A0A7W0LHQ1-F1
#
_cell.length_a   1.000
_cell.length_b   1.000
_cell.length_c   1.000
_cell.angle_alpha   90.00
_cell.angle_beta   90.00
_cell.angle_gamma   90.00
#
_symmetry.space_group_name_H-M   'P 1'
#
loop_
_entity.id
_entity.type
_entity.pdbx_description
1 polymer ?
#
loop_
_entity_poly.entity_id
_entity_poly.type
_entity_poly.pdbx_seq_one_letter_code
_entity_poly.pdbx_strand_id
1 'polypeptide(L)' 'MKPGYGEILLTEGDPQLREDQERLVEEFTRQLDSGMWAAVPTEHPGSGRREATMVLDYAEIPPDAERVIFFPRAAGG' A
#
# COMPACT_ATOMS: atom_id res chain seq x y z
N MET A 1 -6.51 -23.40 -3.03
CA MET A 1 -7.11 -22.03 -3.02
C MET A 1 -6.36 -21.22 -4.04
N LYS A 2 -7.04 -20.72 -5.08
CA LYS A 2 -6.40 -19.92 -6.13
C LYS A 2 -5.95 -18.60 -5.49
N PRO A 3 -4.66 -18.22 -5.54
CA PRO A 3 -4.27 -16.89 -5.09
C PRO A 3 -5.00 -15.89 -5.99
N GLY A 4 -5.81 -15.02 -5.40
CA GLY A 4 -6.40 -13.89 -6.10
C GLY A 4 -5.26 -13.08 -6.72
N TYR A 5 -5.46 -12.70 -7.98
CA TYR A 5 -4.50 -11.90 -8.73
C TYR A 5 -4.17 -10.62 -7.97
N GLY A 6 -2.88 -10.44 -7.66
CA GLY A 6 -2.28 -9.17 -7.27
C GLY A 6 -2.50 -8.79 -5.81
N GLU A 7 -1.55 -9.15 -4.95
CA GLU A 7 -1.18 -8.33 -3.79
C GLU A 7 0.18 -8.82 -3.27
N ILE A 8 1.22 -8.17 -3.79
CA ILE A 8 2.57 -8.27 -3.26
C ILE A 8 2.62 -7.31 -2.08
N LEU A 9 2.81 -7.87 -0.89
CA LEU A 9 3.19 -7.16 0.34
C LEU A 9 4.47 -6.36 0.03
N LEU A 10 4.48 -5.04 0.25
CA LEU A 10 5.75 -4.32 0.34
C LEU A 10 6.45 -4.82 1.60
N THR A 11 7.24 -5.86 1.40
CA THR A 11 8.47 -6.26 2.08
C THR A 11 8.38 -6.43 3.59
N GLU A 12 8.83 -7.57 4.09
CA GLU A 12 9.21 -7.75 5.49
C GLU A 12 10.22 -6.65 5.88
N GLY A 13 9.76 -5.58 6.55
CA GLY A 13 10.55 -4.42 6.92
C GLY A 13 9.78 -3.53 7.88
N ASP A 14 10.47 -2.95 8.85
CA ASP A 14 9.87 -2.06 9.84
C ASP A 14 10.00 -0.61 9.37
N PRO A 15 8.89 0.07 9.00
CA PRO A 15 8.93 1.47 8.57
C PRO A 15 9.43 2.42 9.67
N GLN A 16 9.54 1.96 10.92
CA GLN A 16 10.14 2.73 12.02
C GLN A 16 11.68 2.75 11.96
N LEU A 17 12.32 1.90 11.16
CA LEU A 17 13.75 1.91 10.92
C LEU A 17 14.09 2.79 9.69
N ARG A 18 14.86 3.87 9.91
CA ARG A 18 15.19 4.87 8.88
C ARG A 18 15.86 4.27 7.63
N GLU A 19 16.73 3.29 7.80
CA GLU A 19 17.42 2.62 6.68
C GLU A 19 16.45 1.80 5.82
N ASP A 20 15.41 1.24 6.43
CA ASP A 20 14.35 0.53 5.72
C ASP A 20 13.36 1.49 5.06
N GLN A 21 13.14 2.67 5.67
CA GLN A 21 12.23 3.69 5.16
C GLN A 21 12.62 4.18 3.75
N GLU A 22 13.89 4.52 3.51
CA GLU A 22 14.33 5.01 2.19
C GLU A 22 14.09 3.96 1.09
N ARG A 23 14.41 2.69 1.39
CA ARG A 23 14.16 1.56 0.49
C ARG A 23 12.66 1.37 0.24
N LEU A 24 11.82 1.48 1.27
CA LEU A 24 10.37 1.36 1.16
C LEU A 24 9.76 2.48 0.29
N VAL A 25 10.24 3.71 0.45
CA VAL A 25 9.81 4.88 -0.35
C VAL A 25 10.17 4.70 -1.82
N GLU A 26 11.40 4.26 -2.10
CA GLU A 26 11.82 3.99 -3.48
C GLU A 26 10.97 2.90 -4.13
N GLU A 27 10.75 1.78 -3.45
CA GLU A 27 9.92 0.69 -3.97
C GLU A 27 8.47 1.14 -4.19
N PHE A 28 7.88 1.88 -3.25
CA PHE A 28 6.54 2.44 -3.40
C PHE A 28 6.43 3.31 -4.66
N THR A 29 7.40 4.20 -4.86
CA THR A 29 7.44 5.09 -6.03
C THR A 29 7.61 4.29 -7.32
N ARG A 30 8.53 3.30 -7.34
CA ARG A 30 8.73 2.39 -8.48
C ARG A 30 7.42 1.68 -8.88
N GLN A 31 6.64 1.22 -7.91
CA GLN A 31 5.37 0.55 -8.17
C GLN A 31 4.32 1.51 -8.76
N LEU A 32 4.20 2.73 -8.22
CA LEU A 32 3.29 3.74 -8.79
C LEU A 32 3.67 4.14 -10.21
N ASP A 33 4.97 4.34 -10.47
CA ASP A 33 5.50 4.66 -11.80
C ASP A 33 5.29 3.54 -12.81
N SER A 34 5.30 2.27 -12.36
CA SER A 34 4.94 1.12 -13.20
C SER A 34 3.46 1.11 -13.62
N GLY A 35 2.68 2.04 -13.06
CA GLY A 35 1.29 2.25 -13.39
C GLY A 35 0.32 1.50 -12.50
N MET A 36 0.73 1.19 -11.27
CA MET A 36 -0.12 0.66 -10.22
C MET A 36 -0.77 1.81 -9.43
N TRP A 37 -1.84 1.50 -8.71
CA TRP A 37 -2.37 2.34 -7.63
C TRP A 37 -2.06 1.69 -6.28
N ALA A 38 -1.88 2.54 -5.28
CA ALA A 38 -1.68 2.14 -3.90
C ALA A 38 -2.89 2.55 -3.05
N ALA A 39 -3.30 1.68 -2.14
CA ALA A 39 -4.30 1.97 -1.13
C ALA A 39 -3.90 1.43 0.23
N VAL A 40 -4.24 2.18 1.28
CA VAL A 40 -4.00 1.80 2.67
C VAL A 40 -5.33 1.42 3.30
N PRO A 41 -5.50 0.19 3.82
CA PRO A 41 -6.65 -0.16 4.61
C PRO A 41 -6.70 0.68 5.89
N THR A 42 -7.82 1.38 6.09
CA THR A 42 -8.10 2.11 7.33
C THR A 42 -9.14 1.31 8.12
N GLU A 43 -8.71 0.70 9.22
CA GLU A 43 -9.65 0.07 10.14
C GLU A 43 -10.14 1.13 11.14
N HIS A 44 -11.41 1.52 11.04
CA HIS A 44 -12.05 2.33 12.07
C HIS A 44 -12.54 1.41 13.19
N PRO A 45 -12.00 1.52 14.43
CA PRO A 45 -12.45 0.69 15.54
C PRO A 45 -13.96 0.92 15.78
N GLY A 46 -14.77 -0.09 15.52
CA GLY A 46 -16.22 -0.07 15.77
C GLY A 46 -17.14 0.10 14.55
N SER A 47 -16.64 0.36 13.35
CA SER A 47 -17.51 0.50 12.15
C SER A 47 -17.77 -0.82 11.43
N GLY A 48 -16.90 -1.83 11.61
CA GLY A 48 -16.98 -3.12 10.93
C GLY A 48 -16.80 -3.05 9.41
N ARG A 49 -16.51 -1.86 8.86
CA ARG A 49 -16.27 -1.64 7.43
C ARG A 49 -14.78 -1.63 7.16
N ARG A 50 -14.38 -2.39 6.14
CA ARG A 50 -13.06 -2.30 5.54
C ARG A 50 -13.07 -1.12 4.57
N GLU A 51 -12.52 -0.01 5.01
CA GLU A 51 -12.28 1.15 4.17
C GLU A 51 -10.82 1.12 3.72
N ALA A 52 -10.55 1.68 2.55
CA ALA A 52 -9.20 1.83 2.05
C ALA A 52 -9.07 3.22 1.44
N THR A 53 -8.02 3.92 1.83
CA THR A 53 -7.69 5.25 1.30
C THR A 53 -6.67 5.08 0.20
N MET A 54 -6.98 5.58 -1.00
CA MET A 54 -5.99 5.66 -2.06
C MET A 54 -4.91 6.67 -1.68
N VAL A 55 -3.65 6.28 -1.86
CA VAL A 55 -2.50 7.13 -1.58
C VAL A 55 -1.65 7.28 -2.84
N LEU A 56 -1.18 8.49 -3.07
CA LEU A 56 -0.33 8.85 -4.22
C LEU A 56 1.12 9.07 -3.82
N ASP A 57 1.39 9.24 -2.52
CA ASP A 57 2.72 9.44 -1.96
C ASP A 57 2.91 8.53 -0.73
N TYR A 58 4.14 8.09 -0.49
CA TYR A 58 4.49 7.33 0.71
C TYR A 58 4.22 8.13 1.99
N ALA A 59 4.38 9.45 1.95
CA ALA A 59 4.10 10.34 3.07
C ALA A 59 2.61 10.40 3.45
N GLU A 60 1.71 9.96 2.57
CA GLU A 60 0.27 9.86 2.86
C GLU A 60 -0.09 8.58 3.63
N ILE A 61 0.85 7.65 3.77
CA ILE A 61 0.64 6.41 4.53
C ILE A 61 0.62 6.74 6.03
N PRO A 62 -0.49 6.45 6.73
CA PRO A 62 -0.54 6.59 8.18
C PRO A 62 0.55 5.75 8.87
N PRO A 63 1.18 6.26 9.94
CA PRO A 63 2.25 5.52 10.65
C PRO A 63 1.74 4.26 11.35
N ASP A 64 0.43 4.15 11.56
CA ASP A 64 -0.28 2.99 12.12
C ASP A 64 -0.81 2.03 11.04
N ALA A 65 -0.53 2.30 9.76
CA ALA A 65 -0.93 1.43 8.67
C ALA A 65 -0.18 0.10 8.74
N GLU A 66 -0.93 -1.00 8.87
CA GLU A 66 -0.34 -2.34 8.92
C GLU A 66 0.17 -2.82 7.55
N ARG A 67 -0.41 -2.31 6.45
CA ARG A 67 -0.09 -2.75 5.09
C ARG A 67 -0.51 -1.74 4.03
N VAL A 68 0.14 -1.81 2.86
CA VAL A 68 -0.24 -1.09 1.64
C VAL A 68 -0.60 -2.10 0.56
N ILE A 69 -1.68 -1.85 -0.15
CA ILE A 69 -2.23 -2.69 -1.20
C ILE A 69 -1.97 -2.05 -2.55
N PHE A 70 -1.29 -2.76 -3.45
CA PHE A 70 -1.11 -2.32 -4.84
C PHE A 70 -2.03 -3.08 -5.78
N PHE A 71 -2.69 -2.36 -6.68
CA PHE A 71 -3.55 -2.94 -7.68
C PHE A 71 -3.30 -2.29 -9.05
N PRO A 72 -3.42 -3.05 -10.14
CA PRO A 72 -3.25 -2.51 -11.47
C PRO A 72 -4.34 -1.47 -11.72
N ARG A 73 -3.96 -0.36 -12.37
CA ARG A 73 -4.94 0.57 -12.95
C ARG A 73 -5.72 -0.21 -14.00
N ALA A 74 -6.92 -0.68 -13.66
CA ALA A 74 -7.79 -1.31 -14.65
C ALA A 74 -7.99 -0.29 -15.79
N ALA A 75 -7.68 -0.71 -17.02
CA ALA A 75 -8.04 0.04 -18.22
C ALA A 75 -9.58 0.05 -18.31
N GLY A 76 -10.20 1.00 -17.62
CA GLY A 76 -11.64 1.07 -17.42
C GLY A 76 -12.15 2.49 -17.59
N GLY A 77 -12.20 2.93 -18.86
CA GLY A 77 -13.07 3.99 -19.35
C GLY A 77 -13.94 3.42 -20.45
#